data_AF-A0A182SS07-F1
#
_entry.id   AF-A0A182SS07-F1
#
_cell.length_a   1.000
_cell.length_b   1.000
_cell.length_c   1.000
_cell.angle_alpha   90.00
_cell.angle_beta   90.00
_cell.angle_gamma   90.00
#
_symmetry.space_group_name_H-M   'P 1'
#
loop_
_entity.id
_entity.type
_entity.pdbx_description
1 polymer ?
#
loop_
_entity_poly.entity_id
_entity_poly.type
_entity_poly.pdbx_seq_one_letter_code
_entity_poly.pdbx_strand_id
1 'polypeptide(L)'
;MIDAEMVIPDKDESDTRTMKDVVSALEEPLEEDLYIKYKKLLKMLEFLEVQEEYIKDEQRNLKKEYLHAQEEVKRIQSVPLVIGQFLEAVDQNTGIVGSTTGSNYYVRILSTIDRELLKPSASVALHKHSNALVDVLPPEADSSISMLHADEKPDVQYSDIGGMDMQKQEIREAVELPLTHFELYKQIGIDPPRGVLMYGPPGCGKTMLAKAVAHHTTAAFIR
;
A
#
# COMPACT_ATOMS: atom_id res chain seq x y z
N MET A 1 -10.66 26.90 -18.21
CA MET A 1 -9.27 27.38 -18.30
C MET A 1 -8.42 26.13 -18.44
N ILE A 2 -8.16 25.77 -19.71
CA ILE A 2 -7.16 24.85 -20.26
C ILE A 2 -7.00 23.50 -19.53
N ASP A 3 -7.82 22.54 -19.95
CA ASP A 3 -7.58 21.10 -19.80
C ASP A 3 -6.31 20.72 -20.57
N ALA A 4 -5.25 20.38 -19.84
CA ALA A 4 -4.04 19.79 -20.41
C ALA A 4 -4.25 18.27 -20.46
N GLU A 5 -4.92 17.84 -21.51
CA GLU A 5 -4.98 16.44 -21.94
C GLU A 5 -3.54 15.96 -22.17
N MET A 6 -3.08 15.03 -21.34
CA MET A 6 -1.83 14.32 -21.53
C MET A 6 -2.04 13.34 -22.69
N VAL A 7 -1.87 13.86 -23.90
CA VAL A 7 -1.84 13.07 -25.14
C VAL A 7 -0.59 12.20 -25.07
N ILE A 8 -0.78 10.95 -24.63
CA ILE A 8 0.18 9.88 -24.87
C ILE A 8 0.26 9.78 -26.39
N PRO A 9 1.43 10.00 -27.02
CA PRO A 9 1.54 9.79 -28.45
C PRO A 9 1.23 8.32 -28.71
N ASP A 10 0.14 8.08 -29.44
CA ASP A 10 -0.19 6.76 -29.95
C ASP A 10 1.07 6.21 -30.61
N LYS A 11 1.52 5.06 -30.11
CA LYS A 11 2.68 4.33 -30.62
C LYS A 11 2.52 4.22 -32.12
N ASP A 12 3.34 4.98 -32.83
CA ASP A 12 3.40 5.03 -34.27
C ASP A 12 3.46 3.61 -34.85
N GLU A 13 2.33 3.17 -35.42
CA GLU A 13 2.27 1.99 -36.31
C GLU A 13 3.16 2.15 -37.55
N SER A 14 3.85 3.30 -37.71
CA SER A 14 4.83 3.52 -38.77
C SER A 14 6.12 2.72 -38.58
N ASP A 15 6.58 2.48 -37.35
CA ASP A 15 7.89 1.85 -37.12
C ASP A 15 7.90 0.33 -37.36
N THR A 16 6.77 -0.33 -37.13
CA THR A 16 6.61 -1.77 -37.41
C THR A 16 6.43 -2.05 -38.91
N ARG A 17 5.99 -1.05 -39.70
CA ARG A 17 6.00 -1.15 -41.18
C ARG A 17 7.42 -1.12 -41.70
N THR A 18 8.27 -0.23 -41.18
CA THR A 18 9.68 -0.12 -41.60
C THR A 18 10.46 -1.41 -41.40
N MET A 19 10.28 -2.12 -40.27
CA MET A 19 10.96 -3.41 -40.03
C MET A 19 10.46 -4.54 -40.94
N LYS A 20 9.16 -4.62 -41.22
CA LYS A 20 8.61 -5.64 -42.14
C LYS A 20 9.02 -5.38 -43.59
N ASP A 21 9.08 -4.12 -43.98
CA ASP A 21 9.50 -3.71 -45.33
C ASP A 21 10.98 -4.06 -45.56
N VAL A 22 11.84 -3.87 -44.56
CA VAL A 22 13.27 -4.23 -44.62
C VAL A 22 13.51 -5.74 -44.66
N VAL A 23 12.69 -6.53 -43.97
CA VAL A 23 12.78 -8.01 -44.00
C VAL A 23 12.29 -8.58 -45.33
N SER A 24 11.24 -7.99 -45.92
CA SER A 24 10.68 -8.42 -47.21
C SER A 24 11.61 -8.18 -48.41
N ALA A 25 12.53 -7.21 -48.31
CA ALA A 25 13.54 -6.93 -49.33
C ALA A 25 14.68 -7.97 -49.42
N LEU A 26 14.68 -9.00 -48.57
CA LEU A 26 15.73 -10.02 -48.52
C LEU A 26 15.43 -11.28 -49.35
N GLU A 27 14.22 -11.41 -49.92
CA GLU A 27 13.72 -12.60 -50.63
C GLU A 27 13.71 -12.47 -52.17
N GLU A 28 14.60 -11.68 -52.78
CA GLU A 28 14.79 -11.70 -54.24
C GLU A 28 15.82 -12.77 -54.70
N PRO A 29 15.55 -13.47 -55.82
CA PRO A 29 16.37 -14.62 -56.25
C PRO A 29 17.67 -14.19 -56.94
N LEU A 30 18.77 -14.79 -56.49
CA LEU A 30 19.98 -15.17 -57.23
C LEU A 30 20.43 -14.20 -58.35
N GLU A 31 21.26 -13.22 -57.97
CA GLU A 31 22.34 -12.54 -58.75
C GLU A 31 22.58 -11.07 -58.33
N GLU A 32 22.10 -10.61 -57.17
CA GLU A 32 22.76 -9.47 -56.53
C GLU A 32 24.13 -9.92 -56.00
N ASP A 33 25.18 -9.42 -56.64
CA ASP A 33 26.59 -9.63 -56.32
C ASP A 33 26.78 -9.74 -54.79
N LEU A 34 27.29 -10.88 -54.30
CA LEU A 34 27.36 -11.21 -52.85
C LEU A 34 28.02 -10.07 -52.05
N TYR A 35 28.93 -9.37 -52.71
CA TYR A 35 29.60 -8.16 -52.25
C TYR A 35 28.64 -6.98 -51.98
N ILE A 36 27.64 -6.74 -52.84
CA ILE A 36 26.63 -5.67 -52.66
C ILE A 36 25.76 -5.97 -51.45
N LYS A 37 25.32 -7.23 -51.26
CA LYS A 37 24.53 -7.64 -50.10
C LYS A 37 25.33 -7.48 -48.81
N TYR A 38 26.60 -7.90 -48.80
CA TYR A 38 27.51 -7.69 -47.68
C TYR A 38 27.72 -6.21 -47.35
N LYS A 39 27.90 -5.37 -48.38
CA LYS A 39 28.06 -3.91 -48.23
C LYS A 39 26.79 -3.22 -47.70
N LYS A 40 25.60 -3.65 -48.15
CA LYS A 40 24.30 -3.19 -47.60
C LYS A 40 24.19 -3.57 -46.11
N LEU A 41 24.54 -4.82 -45.76
CA LEU A 41 24.49 -5.32 -44.39
C LEU A 41 25.46 -4.57 -43.45
N LEU A 42 26.69 -4.33 -43.90
CA LEU A 42 27.69 -3.53 -43.17
C LEU A 42 27.18 -2.12 -42.86
N LYS A 43 26.61 -1.45 -43.86
CA LYS A 43 26.08 -0.09 -43.71
C LYS A 43 24.89 -0.05 -42.76
N MET A 44 24.09 -1.11 -42.74
CA MET A 44 22.96 -1.26 -41.82
C MET A 44 23.43 -1.57 -40.39
N LEU A 45 24.53 -2.30 -40.24
CA LEU A 45 25.19 -2.55 -38.95
C LEU A 45 25.76 -1.24 -38.39
N GLU A 46 26.47 -0.44 -39.19
CA GLU A 46 26.93 0.89 -38.79
C GLU A 46 25.77 1.80 -38.36
N PHE A 47 24.64 1.77 -39.07
CA PHE A 47 23.45 2.53 -38.69
C PHE A 47 22.85 2.06 -37.36
N LEU A 48 22.77 0.75 -37.14
CA LEU A 48 22.27 0.16 -35.90
C LEU A 48 23.18 0.47 -34.71
N GLU A 49 24.51 0.46 -34.89
CA GLU A 49 25.46 0.85 -33.85
C GLU A 49 25.25 2.30 -33.42
N VAL A 50 25.06 3.22 -34.37
CA VAL A 50 24.75 4.64 -34.07
C VAL A 50 23.41 4.78 -33.34
N GLN A 51 22.38 4.02 -33.75
CA GLN A 51 21.10 4.03 -33.04
C GLN A 51 21.21 3.47 -31.63
N GLU A 52 22.00 2.42 -31.43
CA GLU A 52 22.22 1.82 -30.12
C GLU A 52 22.92 2.82 -29.19
N GLU A 53 23.92 3.53 -29.68
CA GLU A 53 24.61 4.59 -28.94
C GLU A 53 23.64 5.73 -28.57
N TYR A 54 22.83 6.19 -29.52
CA TYR A 54 21.81 7.21 -29.29
C TYR A 54 20.79 6.80 -28.22
N ILE A 55 20.25 5.57 -28.31
CA ILE A 55 19.28 5.06 -27.34
C ILE A 55 19.92 4.93 -25.95
N LYS A 56 21.18 4.49 -25.86
CA LYS A 56 21.90 4.41 -24.58
C LYS A 56 22.10 5.79 -23.95
N ASP A 57 22.38 6.81 -24.76
CA ASP A 57 22.53 8.18 -24.28
C ASP A 57 21.18 8.79 -23.86
N GLU A 58 20.11 8.56 -24.63
CA GLU A 58 18.73 8.93 -24.25
C GLU A 58 18.31 8.28 -22.93
N GLN A 59 18.54 6.98 -22.77
CA GLN A 59 18.26 6.27 -21.52
C GLN A 59 19.04 6.87 -20.34
N ARG A 60 20.30 7.28 -20.57
CA ARG A 60 21.12 7.95 -19.55
C ARG A 60 20.55 9.32 -19.20
N ASN A 61 20.05 10.07 -20.18
CA ASN A 61 19.47 11.39 -19.97
C ASN A 61 18.14 11.30 -19.20
N LEU A 62 17.22 10.46 -19.67
CA LEU A 62 15.95 10.17 -18.99
C LEU A 62 16.15 9.73 -17.54
N LYS A 63 17.15 8.87 -17.28
CA LYS A 63 17.48 8.43 -15.92
C LYS A 63 17.96 9.58 -15.03
N LYS A 64 18.72 10.54 -15.57
CA LYS A 64 19.14 11.75 -14.84
C LYS A 64 17.96 12.65 -14.53
N GLU A 65 17.08 12.90 -15.51
CA GLU A 65 15.88 13.71 -15.30
C GLU A 65 14.94 13.08 -14.27
N TYR A 66 14.79 11.76 -14.30
CA TYR A 66 14.03 11.02 -13.29
C TYR A 66 14.59 11.19 -11.87
N LEU A 67 15.92 11.07 -11.72
CA LEU A 67 16.58 11.30 -10.44
C LEU A 67 16.38 12.73 -9.95
N HIS A 68 16.52 13.71 -10.84
CA HIS A 68 16.28 15.12 -10.51
C HIS A 68 14.83 15.37 -10.07
N ALA A 69 13.86 14.80 -10.77
CA ALA A 69 12.45 14.89 -10.39
C ALA A 69 12.17 14.23 -9.03
N GLN A 70 12.79 13.09 -8.73
CA GLN A 70 12.66 12.46 -7.40
C GLN A 70 13.23 13.35 -6.28
N GLU A 71 14.37 14.01 -6.52
CA GLU A 71 14.97 14.93 -5.55
C GLU A 71 14.07 16.14 -5.29
N GLU A 72 13.39 16.66 -6.32
CA GLU A 72 12.37 17.71 -6.17
C GLU A 72 11.19 17.27 -5.31
N VAL A 73 10.67 16.07 -5.53
CA VAL A 73 9.59 15.51 -4.71
C VAL A 73 10.03 15.39 -3.25
N LYS A 74 11.25 14.89 -2.98
CA LYS A 74 11.79 14.81 -1.62
C LYS A 74 11.91 16.17 -0.94
N ARG A 75 12.23 17.24 -1.68
CA ARG A 75 12.23 18.60 -1.11
C ARG A 75 10.83 19.00 -0.62
N ILE A 76 9.78 18.68 -1.37
CA ILE A 76 8.38 18.94 -0.96
C ILE A 76 8.04 18.19 0.33
N GLN A 77 8.54 16.97 0.52
CA GLN A 77 8.32 16.16 1.73
C GLN A 77 8.96 16.75 3.00
N SER A 78 9.98 17.60 2.87
CA SER A 78 10.74 18.16 4.02
C SER A 78 10.13 19.40 4.67
N VAL A 79 9.10 20.00 4.05
CA VAL A 79 8.39 21.19 4.56
C VAL A 79 7.44 20.75 5.69
N PRO A 80 7.18 21.56 6.74
CA PRO A 80 6.29 21.18 7.83
C PRO A 80 4.98 20.56 7.35
N LEU A 81 4.78 19.30 7.71
CA LEU A 81 3.61 18.50 7.38
C LEU A 81 2.53 18.70 8.45
N VAL A 82 1.28 18.69 8.01
CA VAL A 82 0.08 18.72 8.86
C VAL A 82 -0.53 17.33 8.84
N ILE A 83 -0.88 16.80 10.00
CA ILE A 83 -1.48 15.47 10.12
C ILE A 83 -2.98 15.57 9.86
N GLY A 84 -3.50 14.72 8.98
CA GLY A 84 -4.92 14.56 8.71
C GLY A 84 -5.34 13.09 8.66
N GLN A 85 -6.63 12.86 8.51
CA GLN A 85 -7.21 11.55 8.29
C GLN A 85 -7.72 11.44 6.86
N PHE A 86 -7.38 10.35 6.18
CA PHE A 86 -7.94 10.04 4.87
C PHE A 86 -9.39 9.59 5.02
N LEU A 87 -10.32 10.19 4.28
CA LEU A 87 -11.74 9.82 4.33
C LEU A 87 -12.08 8.87 3.20
N GLU A 88 -11.94 9.34 1.95
CA GLU A 88 -12.40 8.62 0.77
C GLU A 88 -11.56 8.97 -0.46
N ALA A 89 -11.33 7.99 -1.33
CA ALA A 89 -10.74 8.23 -2.65
C ALA A 89 -11.85 8.58 -3.64
N VAL A 90 -11.74 9.73 -4.31
CA VAL A 90 -12.70 10.13 -5.35
C VAL A 90 -12.23 9.60 -6.70
N ASP A 91 -10.95 9.83 -7.03
CA ASP A 91 -10.36 9.53 -8.33
C ASP A 91 -9.03 8.78 -8.21
N GLN A 92 -8.35 8.59 -9.35
CA GLN A 92 -6.98 8.05 -9.42
C GLN A 92 -5.94 8.98 -8.76
N ASN A 93 -6.14 10.30 -8.82
CA ASN A 93 -5.17 11.28 -8.33
C ASN A 93 -5.71 12.17 -7.21
N THR A 94 -6.95 11.94 -6.76
CA THR A 94 -7.63 12.84 -5.84
C THR A 94 -8.41 12.10 -4.78
N GLY A 95 -8.41 12.66 -3.58
CA GLY A 95 -9.12 12.12 -2.43
C GLY A 95 -9.59 13.20 -1.48
N ILE A 96 -10.46 12.83 -0.56
CA ILE A 96 -10.95 13.69 0.52
C ILE A 96 -10.17 13.36 1.78
N VAL A 97 -9.66 14.39 2.43
CA VAL A 97 -8.94 14.28 3.70
C VAL A 97 -9.60 15.20 4.73
N GLY A 98 -9.74 14.72 5.96
CA GLY A 98 -10.12 15.51 7.11
C GLY A 98 -8.87 16.04 7.80
N SER A 99 -8.71 17.35 7.90
CA SER A 99 -7.69 17.93 8.76
C SER A 99 -8.07 17.72 10.23
N THR A 100 -7.08 17.68 11.12
CA THR A 100 -7.28 17.69 12.59
C THR A 100 -8.07 18.92 13.07
N THR A 101 -8.19 19.96 12.25
CA THR A 101 -9.03 21.14 12.50
C THR A 101 -10.53 20.92 12.23
N GLY A 102 -10.95 19.71 11.83
CA GLY A 102 -12.35 19.36 11.55
C GLY A 102 -12.86 19.83 10.19
N SER A 103 -11.99 20.35 9.32
CA SER A 103 -12.32 20.76 7.97
C SER A 103 -11.93 19.67 6.96
N ASN A 104 -12.80 19.42 5.99
CA ASN A 104 -12.55 18.46 4.91
C ASN A 104 -11.98 19.19 3.70
N TYR A 105 -10.91 18.64 3.13
CA TYR A 105 -10.25 19.16 1.94
C TYR A 105 -10.29 18.14 0.82
N TYR A 106 -10.53 18.64 -0.40
CA TYR A 106 -10.33 17.89 -1.63
C TYR A 106 -8.89 18.08 -2.09
N VAL A 107 -8.10 17.00 -2.09
CA VAL A 107 -6.64 17.08 -2.20
C VAL A 107 -6.09 16.14 -3.25
N ARG A 108 -5.02 16.59 -3.91
CA ARG A 108 -4.27 15.77 -4.86
C ARG A 108 -3.36 14.81 -4.10
N ILE A 109 -3.39 13.56 -4.51
CA ILE A 109 -2.53 12.48 -4.02
C ILE A 109 -1.23 12.48 -4.84
N LEU A 110 -0.07 12.49 -4.18
CA LEU A 110 1.20 12.32 -4.86
C LEU A 110 1.31 10.91 -5.45
N SER A 111 1.79 10.81 -6.69
CA SER A 111 1.96 9.54 -7.42
C SER A 111 2.99 8.59 -6.80
N THR A 112 3.82 9.08 -5.89
CA THR A 112 4.85 8.28 -5.19
C THR A 112 4.26 7.33 -4.15
N ILE A 113 3.00 7.51 -3.75
CA ILE A 113 2.38 6.80 -2.62
C ILE A 113 1.64 5.55 -3.09
N ASP A 114 1.80 4.46 -2.35
CA ASP A 114 1.08 3.21 -2.59
C ASP A 114 -0.39 3.31 -2.16
N ARG A 115 -1.29 3.09 -3.12
CA ARG A 115 -2.74 3.20 -2.93
C ARG A 115 -3.32 2.13 -2.02
N GLU A 116 -2.64 0.99 -1.88
CA GLU A 116 -3.09 -0.11 -1.02
C GLU A 116 -3.03 0.25 0.47
N LEU A 117 -2.15 1.18 0.83
CA LEU A 117 -2.00 1.70 2.19
C LEU A 117 -3.06 2.76 2.53
N LEU A 118 -3.68 3.38 1.52
CA LEU A 118 -4.74 4.37 1.68
C LEU A 118 -6.07 3.70 2.00
N LYS A 119 -6.21 3.26 3.25
CA LYS A 119 -7.50 2.82 3.80
C LYS A 119 -8.28 4.02 4.32
N PRO A 120 -9.63 3.97 4.30
CA PRO A 120 -10.44 4.93 5.02
C PRO A 120 -9.98 5.03 6.49
N SER A 121 -9.93 6.26 7.00
CA SER A 121 -9.43 6.61 8.33
C SER A 121 -7.94 6.38 8.57
N ALA A 122 -7.13 6.15 7.53
CA ALA A 122 -5.68 6.13 7.67
C ALA A 122 -5.13 7.52 8.01
N SER A 123 -4.12 7.57 8.89
CA SER A 123 -3.38 8.80 9.18
C SER A 123 -2.51 9.18 7.97
N VAL A 124 -2.65 10.40 7.50
CA VAL A 124 -1.93 10.89 6.31
C VAL A 124 -1.26 12.22 6.60
N ALA A 125 -0.12 12.44 5.95
CA ALA A 125 0.64 13.67 6.01
C ALA A 125 0.22 14.60 4.85
N LEU A 126 -0.19 15.81 5.21
CA LEU A 126 -0.63 16.85 4.30
C LEU A 126 0.41 17.96 4.27
N HIS A 127 0.61 18.57 3.10
CA HIS A 127 1.46 19.76 3.01
C HIS A 127 0.72 21.00 3.54
N LYS A 128 1.37 21.82 4.39
CA LYS A 128 0.74 22.94 5.11
C LYS A 128 0.00 23.98 4.25
N HIS A 129 0.50 24.28 3.05
CA HIS A 129 -0.06 25.36 2.21
C HIS A 129 -0.93 24.86 1.06
N SER A 130 -0.60 23.68 0.51
CA SER A 130 -1.29 23.12 -0.67
C SER A 130 -2.27 22.02 -0.30
N ASN A 131 -2.26 21.56 0.96
CA ASN A 131 -3.02 20.41 1.46
C ASN A 131 -2.82 19.13 0.63
N ALA A 132 -1.80 19.04 -0.22
CA ALA A 132 -1.53 17.84 -1.00
C ALA A 132 -1.16 16.67 -0.06
N LEU A 133 -1.62 15.47 -0.40
CA LEU A 133 -1.31 14.25 0.36
C LEU A 133 0.08 13.78 -0.04
N VAL A 134 1.01 13.83 0.93
CA VAL A 134 2.45 13.64 0.73
C VAL A 134 2.89 12.23 1.10
N ASP A 135 2.38 11.71 2.21
CA ASP A 135 2.74 10.39 2.72
C ASP A 135 1.62 9.81 3.60
N VAL A 136 1.63 8.50 3.77
CA VAL A 136 0.76 7.78 4.72
C VAL A 136 1.58 7.53 5.98
N LEU A 137 1.11 8.04 7.10
CA LEU A 137 1.74 7.77 8.39
C LEU A 137 1.30 6.38 8.83
N PRO A 138 2.17 5.62 9.52
CA PRO A 138 1.74 4.38 10.17
C PRO A 138 0.52 4.71 11.03
N PRO A 139 -0.50 3.83 11.07
CA PRO A 139 -1.69 4.08 11.85
C PRO A 139 -1.25 4.34 13.29
N GLU A 140 -1.30 5.60 13.70
CA GLU A 140 -1.05 5.97 15.08
C GLU A 140 -2.16 5.25 15.85
N ALA A 141 -1.79 4.21 16.59
CA ALA A 141 -2.59 3.85 17.74
C ALA A 141 -2.70 5.14 18.54
N ASP A 142 -3.92 5.68 18.58
CA ASP A 142 -4.25 6.92 19.27
C ASP A 142 -3.46 6.97 20.59
N SER A 143 -2.73 8.05 20.87
CA SER A 143 -1.93 8.16 22.11
C SER A 143 -2.74 7.91 23.39
N SER A 144 -4.07 8.00 23.32
CA SER A 144 -5.01 7.63 24.39
C SER A 144 -5.19 6.12 24.56
N ILE A 145 -4.99 5.33 23.50
CA ILE A 145 -5.08 3.87 23.48
C ILE A 145 -3.66 3.31 23.60
N SER A 146 -3.19 3.21 24.83
CA SER A 146 -1.98 2.43 25.11
C SER A 146 -2.32 0.95 24.90
N MET A 147 -1.88 0.38 23.77
CA MET A 147 -1.76 -1.08 23.71
C MET A 147 -0.86 -1.48 24.86
N LEU A 148 -1.36 -2.29 25.79
CA LEU A 148 -0.49 -2.83 26.83
C LEU A 148 0.60 -3.62 26.11
N HIS A 149 1.83 -3.12 26.18
CA HIS A 149 2.98 -3.86 25.69
C HIS A 149 3.05 -5.20 26.43
N ALA A 150 3.78 -6.17 25.88
CA ALA A 150 3.88 -7.50 26.49
C ALA A 150 4.33 -7.48 27.97
N ASP A 151 4.92 -6.38 28.43
CA ASP A 151 5.37 -6.12 29.80
C ASP A 151 4.25 -5.71 30.79
N GLU A 152 3.06 -5.31 30.31
CA GLU A 152 1.92 -4.90 31.16
C GLU A 152 0.81 -5.97 31.21
N LYS A 153 1.15 -7.23 30.93
CA LYS A 153 0.21 -8.34 31.06
C LYS A 153 -0.20 -8.51 32.53
N PRO A 154 -1.51 -8.56 32.85
CA PRO A 154 -1.95 -8.81 34.21
C PRO A 154 -1.57 -10.24 34.64
N ASP A 155 -0.98 -10.39 35.83
CA ASP A 155 -0.50 -11.67 36.39
C ASP A 155 -1.62 -12.52 37.03
N VAL A 156 -2.88 -12.33 36.61
CA VAL A 156 -4.03 -13.04 37.19
C VAL A 156 -4.29 -14.30 36.38
N GLN A 157 -4.38 -15.46 37.02
CA GLN A 157 -4.70 -16.73 36.37
C GLN A 157 -6.14 -17.16 36.68
N TYR A 158 -6.67 -18.12 35.90
CA TYR A 158 -8.01 -18.68 36.16
C TYR A 158 -8.12 -19.42 37.50
N SER A 159 -6.98 -19.88 38.04
CA SER A 159 -6.86 -20.49 39.37
C SER A 159 -7.14 -19.49 40.50
N ASP A 160 -6.86 -18.21 40.27
CA ASP A 160 -6.96 -17.16 41.29
C ASP A 160 -8.40 -16.66 41.46
N ILE A 161 -9.29 -17.05 40.54
CA ILE A 161 -10.71 -16.72 40.57
C ILE A 161 -11.46 -17.88 41.23
N GLY A 162 -12.07 -17.66 42.39
CA GLY A 162 -12.87 -18.68 43.05
C GLY A 162 -14.25 -18.88 42.40
N GLY A 163 -14.65 -20.14 42.15
CA GLY A 163 -15.95 -20.49 41.57
C GLY A 163 -16.13 -20.03 40.11
N MET A 164 -17.39 -19.81 39.71
CA MET A 164 -17.77 -19.35 38.36
C MET A 164 -17.32 -20.27 37.23
N ASP A 165 -17.27 -21.59 37.47
CA ASP A 165 -16.71 -22.55 36.52
C ASP A 165 -17.45 -22.57 35.18
N MET A 166 -18.78 -22.37 35.22
CA MET A 166 -19.60 -22.26 34.01
C MET A 166 -19.21 -21.02 33.18
N GLN A 167 -19.05 -19.87 33.82
CA GLN A 167 -18.70 -18.62 33.14
C GLN A 167 -17.25 -18.63 32.62
N LYS A 168 -16.32 -19.26 33.36
CA LYS A 168 -14.95 -19.48 32.89
C LYS A 168 -14.93 -20.34 31.64
N GLN A 169 -15.72 -21.43 31.61
CA GLN A 169 -15.80 -22.32 30.46
C GLN A 169 -16.37 -21.59 29.24
N GLU A 170 -17.50 -20.88 29.39
CA GLU A 170 -18.12 -20.12 28.31
C GLU A 170 -17.16 -19.08 27.70
N ILE A 171 -16.38 -18.38 28.53
CA ILE A 171 -15.46 -17.35 28.06
C ILE A 171 -14.22 -17.95 27.39
N ARG A 172 -13.71 -19.08 27.88
CA ARG A 172 -12.65 -19.83 27.20
C ARG A 172 -13.12 -20.29 25.82
N GLU A 173 -14.33 -20.83 25.73
CA GLU A 173 -14.88 -21.28 24.46
C GLU A 173 -15.17 -20.11 23.50
N ALA A 174 -15.58 -18.96 24.02
CA ALA A 174 -15.87 -17.80 23.20
C ALA A 174 -14.61 -17.03 22.73
N VAL A 175 -13.52 -17.08 23.48
CA VAL A 175 -12.31 -16.26 23.21
C VAL A 175 -11.10 -17.11 22.84
N GLU A 176 -10.77 -18.15 23.60
CA GLU A 176 -9.56 -18.95 23.37
C GLU A 176 -9.71 -19.89 22.17
N LEU A 177 -10.86 -20.54 22.00
CA LEU A 177 -11.10 -21.48 20.89
C LEU A 177 -10.99 -20.80 19.51
N PRO A 178 -11.62 -19.64 19.24
CA PRO A 178 -11.48 -18.96 17.95
C PRO A 178 -10.05 -18.50 17.64
N LEU A 179 -9.27 -18.12 18.67
CA LEU A 179 -7.90 -17.65 18.51
C LEU A 179 -6.91 -18.79 18.26
N THR A 180 -7.10 -19.93 18.93
CA THR A 180 -6.17 -21.08 18.85
C THR A 180 -6.52 -22.06 17.73
N HIS A 181 -7.81 -22.26 17.46
CA HIS A 181 -8.31 -23.31 16.55
C HIS A 181 -9.37 -22.76 15.57
N PHE A 182 -9.03 -21.69 14.84
CA PHE A 182 -9.92 -21.08 13.85
C PHE A 182 -10.38 -22.06 12.75
N GLU A 183 -9.55 -23.04 12.40
CA GLU A 183 -9.87 -24.04 11.37
C GLU A 183 -11.10 -24.89 11.72
N LEU A 184 -11.32 -25.17 13.01
CA LEU A 184 -12.46 -25.97 13.47
C LEU A 184 -13.78 -25.26 13.17
N TYR A 185 -13.84 -23.94 13.38
CA TYR A 185 -15.00 -23.11 13.04
C TYR A 185 -15.26 -23.11 11.53
N LYS A 186 -14.19 -23.04 10.73
CA LYS A 186 -14.28 -23.06 9.27
C LYS A 186 -14.75 -24.41 8.72
N GLN A 187 -14.34 -25.53 9.33
CA GLN A 187 -14.76 -26.88 8.94
C GLN A 187 -16.23 -27.15 9.30
N ILE A 188 -16.66 -26.69 10.46
CA ILE A 188 -18.06 -26.83 10.91
C ILE A 188 -18.98 -25.85 10.16
N GLY A 189 -18.42 -24.75 9.63
CA GLY A 189 -19.17 -23.73 8.88
C GLY A 189 -19.94 -22.78 9.79
N ILE A 190 -19.47 -22.57 11.02
CA ILE A 190 -20.05 -21.65 11.99
C ILE A 190 -19.17 -20.41 12.14
N ASP A 191 -19.81 -19.23 12.24
CA ASP A 191 -19.09 -17.99 12.48
C ASP A 191 -18.63 -17.91 13.95
N PRO A 192 -17.36 -17.57 14.23
CA PRO A 192 -16.92 -17.35 15.60
C PRO A 192 -17.62 -16.13 16.22
N PRO A 193 -17.82 -16.13 17.54
CA PRO A 193 -18.42 -14.99 18.23
C PRO A 193 -17.53 -13.74 18.10
N ARG A 194 -18.15 -12.60 17.77
CA ARG A 194 -17.44 -11.32 17.52
C ARG A 194 -17.03 -10.58 18.78
N GLY A 195 -17.71 -10.84 19.90
CA GLY A 195 -17.45 -10.21 21.18
C GLY A 195 -18.28 -10.83 22.30
N VAL A 196 -17.84 -10.65 23.53
CA VAL A 196 -18.48 -11.20 24.73
C VAL A 196 -18.90 -10.05 25.64
N LEU A 197 -20.16 -10.05 26.08
CA LEU A 197 -20.68 -9.06 27.03
C LEU A 197 -20.80 -9.69 28.42
N MET A 198 -20.00 -9.19 29.38
CA MET A 198 -20.13 -9.57 30.79
C MET A 198 -20.95 -8.54 31.54
N TYR A 199 -22.09 -8.94 32.11
CA TYR A 199 -22.98 -8.06 32.87
C TYR A 199 -23.25 -8.58 34.29
N GLY A 200 -23.85 -7.73 35.14
CA GLY A 200 -24.28 -8.06 36.50
C GLY A 200 -23.77 -7.07 37.55
N PRO A 201 -24.05 -7.31 38.85
CA PRO A 201 -23.71 -6.36 39.91
C PRO A 201 -22.19 -6.13 40.03
N PRO A 202 -21.78 -4.95 40.53
CA PRO A 202 -20.37 -4.66 40.78
C PRO A 202 -19.81 -5.61 41.85
N GLY A 203 -18.55 -6.01 41.71
CA GLY A 203 -17.90 -6.93 42.65
C GLY A 203 -17.95 -8.42 42.27
N CYS A 204 -18.69 -8.82 41.23
CA CYS A 204 -18.73 -10.21 40.76
C CYS A 204 -17.53 -10.61 39.87
N GLY A 205 -16.37 -9.99 40.01
CA GLY A 205 -15.14 -10.44 39.33
C GLY A 205 -15.07 -10.29 37.81
N LYS A 206 -15.98 -9.56 37.13
CA LYS A 206 -15.97 -9.39 35.66
C LYS A 206 -14.63 -8.88 35.11
N THR A 207 -14.09 -7.83 35.72
CA THR A 207 -12.78 -7.27 35.35
C THR A 207 -11.63 -8.23 35.67
N MET A 208 -11.75 -9.04 36.73
CA MET A 208 -10.74 -10.03 37.10
C MET A 208 -10.72 -11.19 36.11
N LEU A 209 -11.89 -11.61 35.63
CA LEU A 209 -12.03 -12.64 34.61
C LEU A 209 -11.47 -12.16 33.25
N ALA A 210 -11.77 -10.94 32.82
CA ALA A 210 -11.13 -10.35 31.63
C ALA A 210 -9.60 -10.32 31.72
N LYS A 211 -9.04 -9.98 32.89
CA LYS A 211 -7.59 -9.99 33.13
C LYS A 211 -7.01 -11.40 33.00
N ALA A 212 -7.67 -12.41 33.56
CA ALA A 212 -7.24 -13.80 33.46
C ALA A 212 -7.24 -14.33 32.02
N VAL A 213 -8.25 -13.97 31.23
CA VAL A 213 -8.33 -14.31 29.80
C VAL A 213 -7.20 -13.64 29.01
N ALA A 214 -6.91 -12.38 29.31
CA ALA A 214 -5.81 -11.65 28.66
C ALA A 214 -4.44 -12.27 28.96
N HIS A 215 -4.24 -12.76 30.19
CA HIS A 215 -3.02 -13.49 30.56
C HIS A 215 -2.87 -14.79 29.75
N HIS A 216 -3.95 -15.57 29.61
CA HIS A 216 -3.91 -16.87 28.94
C HIS A 216 -3.86 -16.81 27.40
N THR A 217 -4.50 -15.83 26.77
CA THR A 217 -4.64 -15.78 25.30
C THR A 217 -3.41 -15.22 24.59
N THR A 218 -2.39 -14.73 25.32
CA THR A 218 -1.21 -14.01 24.76
C THR A 218 -1.58 -12.89 23.77
N ALA A 219 -2.84 -12.47 23.75
CA ALA A 219 -3.36 -11.46 22.84
C ALA A 219 -3.07 -10.05 23.39
N ALA A 220 -2.99 -9.06 22.50
CA ALA A 220 -2.85 -7.67 22.90
C ALA A 220 -4.10 -7.23 23.67
N PHE A 221 -3.93 -6.78 24.92
CA PHE A 221 -5.02 -6.22 25.72
C PHE A 221 -5.06 -4.71 25.53
N ILE A 222 -6.17 -4.22 24.99
CA ILE A 222 -6.41 -2.79 24.76
C ILE A 222 -7.42 -2.33 25.81
N ARG A 223 -7.10 -1.27 26.56
CA ARG A 223 -7.95 -0.73 27.63
C ARG A 223 -8.37 0.72 27.37
#